data_AF-A0A5K0ZND5-F1
#
_entry.id   AF-A0A5K0ZND5-F1
#
_cell.length_a   1.000
_cell.length_b   1.000
_cell.length_c   1.000
_cell.angle_alpha   90.00
_cell.angle_beta   90.00
_cell.angle_gamma   90.00
#
_symmetry.space_group_name_H-M   'P 1'
#
loop_
_entity.id
_entity.type
_entity.pdbx_description
1 polymer ?
#
loop_
_entity_poly.entity_id
_entity_poly.type
_entity_poly.pdbx_seq_one_letter_code
_entity_poly.pdbx_strand_id
1 'polypeptide(L)'
;EVLNSPACDAIHTTEVHSDIECDTFIPTIDFSMFQPWYSSFPLVENNIRYCFATYVRVRSSPAEPSVLEEGLVSSVEQANDKFEIQKFSFLPKFIFERHEEYVYLRLVQDIILNGYQKEDRTGTGTLSKFGCQ
;
A
#
# COMPACT_ATOMS: atom_id res chain seq x y z
N GLU A 1 -9.83 -21.00 11.77
CA GLU A 1 -10.90 -19.98 11.85
C GLU A 1 -10.50 -18.67 12.54
N VAL A 2 -9.19 -18.38 12.72
CA VAL A 2 -8.73 -17.20 13.48
C VAL A 2 -8.39 -16.02 12.56
N LEU A 3 -7.89 -16.27 11.35
CA LEU A 3 -7.39 -15.25 10.42
C LEU A 3 -8.42 -14.14 10.13
N ASN A 4 -9.67 -14.53 9.86
CA ASN A 4 -10.75 -13.61 9.54
C ASN A 4 -11.63 -13.26 10.77
N SER A 5 -11.28 -13.75 11.97
CA SER A 5 -12.00 -13.46 13.20
C SER A 5 -11.86 -11.98 13.60
N PRO A 6 -12.89 -11.33 14.16
CA PRO A 6 -12.83 -9.94 14.61
C PRO A 6 -11.73 -9.67 15.65
N ALA A 7 -11.18 -10.71 16.30
CA ALA A 7 -10.05 -10.58 17.22
C ALA A 7 -8.67 -10.48 16.54
N CYS A 8 -8.58 -10.71 15.22
CA CYS A 8 -7.33 -10.58 14.47
C CYS A 8 -7.20 -9.16 13.91
N ASP A 9 -6.27 -8.38 14.45
CA ASP A 9 -6.04 -6.98 14.05
C ASP A 9 -5.01 -6.82 12.94
N ALA A 10 -4.05 -7.74 12.85
CA ALA A 10 -3.03 -7.75 11.83
C ALA A 10 -2.63 -9.18 11.46
N ILE A 11 -2.21 -9.35 10.21
CA ILE A 11 -1.70 -10.59 9.64
C ILE A 11 -0.29 -10.30 9.16
N HIS A 12 0.70 -10.97 9.75
CA HIS A 12 2.08 -10.98 9.28
C HIS A 12 2.31 -12.28 8.52
N THR A 13 2.62 -12.19 7.24
CA THR A 13 2.81 -13.36 6.37
C THR A 13 4.15 -13.29 5.65
N THR A 14 4.66 -14.46 5.29
CA THR A 14 5.82 -14.60 4.41
C THR A 14 5.32 -15.13 3.07
N GLU A 15 5.44 -14.32 2.03
CA GLU A 15 5.06 -14.68 0.67
C GLU A 15 6.23 -15.37 0.00
N VAL A 16 6.10 -16.68 -0.25
CA VAL A 16 7.13 -17.51 -0.88
C VAL A 16 6.82 -17.61 -2.36
N HIS A 17 7.74 -17.16 -3.22
CA HIS A 17 7.61 -17.20 -4.68
C HIS A 17 8.26 -18.46 -5.25
N SER A 18 7.74 -19.62 -4.83
CA SER A 18 8.21 -20.94 -5.28
C SER A 18 7.05 -21.93 -5.27
N ASP A 19 7.04 -22.83 -6.26
CA ASP A 19 6.07 -23.91 -6.34
C ASP A 19 6.54 -25.10 -5.49
N ILE A 20 5.85 -25.35 -4.37
CA ILE A 20 6.17 -26.40 -3.39
C ILE A 20 4.92 -27.27 -3.20
N GLU A 21 5.10 -28.59 -3.13
CA GLU A 21 4.00 -29.52 -2.84
C GLU A 21 3.54 -29.35 -1.38
N CYS A 22 2.24 -29.10 -1.20
CA CYS A 22 1.63 -28.81 0.10
C CYS A 22 0.36 -29.63 0.31
N ASP A 23 0.14 -30.09 1.53
CA ASP A 23 -1.10 -30.76 1.97
C ASP A 23 -2.01 -29.84 2.83
N THR A 24 -1.45 -28.70 3.27
CA THR A 24 -2.07 -27.77 4.21
C THR A 24 -1.97 -26.35 3.67
N PHE A 25 -3.08 -25.60 3.73
CA PHE A 25 -3.18 -24.26 3.18
C PHE A 25 -3.65 -23.24 4.22
N ILE A 26 -3.09 -22.03 4.14
CA ILE A 26 -3.59 -20.89 4.91
C ILE A 26 -4.96 -20.47 4.34
N PRO A 27 -5.95 -20.11 5.19
CA PRO A 27 -7.20 -19.55 4.71
C PRO A 27 -6.97 -18.27 3.90
N THR A 28 -7.86 -17.97 2.96
CA THR A 28 -7.79 -16.73 2.18
C THR A 28 -7.96 -15.50 3.08
N ILE A 29 -7.09 -14.52 2.89
CA ILE A 29 -7.19 -13.20 3.53
C ILE A 29 -8.37 -12.47 2.89
N ASP A 30 -9.31 -11.99 3.69
CA ASP A 30 -10.39 -11.13 3.19
C ASP A 30 -9.89 -9.68 3.02
N PHE A 31 -9.55 -9.32 1.78
CA PHE A 31 -9.07 -7.98 1.43
C PHE A 31 -10.11 -6.87 1.54
N SER A 32 -11.39 -7.19 1.79
CA SER A 32 -12.39 -6.18 2.18
C SER A 32 -12.23 -5.75 3.65
N MET A 33 -11.75 -6.65 4.50
CA MET A 33 -11.51 -6.41 5.92
C MET A 33 -10.07 -6.03 6.21
N PHE A 34 -9.12 -6.43 5.37
CA PHE A 34 -7.69 -6.23 5.58
C PHE A 34 -7.05 -5.47 4.41
N GLN A 35 -6.30 -4.43 4.72
CA GLN A 35 -5.53 -3.68 3.73
C GLN A 35 -4.03 -4.02 3.84
N PRO A 36 -3.31 -4.10 2.70
CA PRO A 36 -1.87 -4.23 2.70
C PRO A 36 -1.25 -2.97 3.28
N TRP A 37 -0.45 -3.14 4.33
CA TRP A 37 0.21 -2.02 5.02
C TRP A 37 1.72 -1.99 4.78
N TYR A 38 2.36 -3.16 4.74
CA TYR A 38 3.80 -3.27 4.53
C TYR A 38 4.15 -4.45 3.64
N SER A 39 5.20 -4.29 2.84
CA SER A 39 5.90 -5.38 2.16
C SER A 39 7.40 -5.11 2.23
N SER A 40 8.17 -6.10 2.66
CA SER A 40 9.63 -6.05 2.60
C SER A 40 10.12 -6.20 1.18
N PHE A 41 11.41 -5.93 0.99
CA PHE A 41 12.13 -6.33 -0.21
C PHE A 41 12.12 -7.86 -0.39
N PRO A 42 12.19 -8.35 -1.64
CA PRO A 42 12.37 -9.76 -1.91
C PRO A 42 13.76 -10.19 -1.40
N LEU A 43 13.76 -11.19 -0.53
CA LEU A 43 14.94 -11.87 -0.03
C LEU A 43 15.10 -13.20 -0.78
N VAL A 44 16.33 -13.72 -0.79
CA VAL A 44 16.63 -15.02 -1.39
C VAL A 44 17.41 -15.85 -0.40
N GLU A 45 16.86 -17.02 -0.06
CA GLU A 45 17.52 -18.03 0.75
C GLU A 45 17.35 -19.39 0.07
N ASN A 46 18.44 -20.16 -0.06
CA ASN A 46 18.43 -21.47 -0.74
C ASN A 46 17.79 -21.43 -2.15
N ASN A 47 18.00 -20.34 -2.89
CA ASN A 47 17.43 -20.10 -4.21
C ASN A 47 15.88 -19.97 -4.23
N ILE A 48 15.26 -19.78 -3.06
CA ILE A 48 13.83 -19.49 -2.91
C ILE A 48 13.70 -17.99 -2.62
N ARG A 49 12.91 -17.31 -3.45
CA ARG A 49 12.58 -15.90 -3.24
C ARG A 49 11.37 -15.77 -2.32
N TYR A 50 11.43 -14.85 -1.36
CA TYR A 50 10.30 -14.55 -0.49
C TYR A 50 10.28 -13.09 -0.05
N CYS A 51 9.15 -12.59 0.43
CA CYS A 51 9.03 -11.28 1.09
C CYS A 51 8.11 -11.36 2.32
N PHE A 52 8.27 -10.42 3.24
CA PHE A 52 7.41 -10.28 4.41
C PHE A 52 6.32 -9.25 4.11
N ALA A 53 5.06 -9.66 4.22
CA ALA A 53 3.92 -8.75 4.07
C ALA A 53 3.16 -8.62 5.38
N THR A 54 2.63 -7.42 5.64
CA THR A 54 1.71 -7.17 6.75
C THR A 54 0.42 -6.59 6.22
N TYR A 55 -0.69 -7.22 6.59
CA TYR A 55 -2.03 -6.73 6.37
C TYR A 55 -2.65 -6.32 7.68
N VAL A 56 -3.42 -5.24 7.66
CA VAL A 56 -4.02 -4.65 8.86
C VAL A 56 -5.51 -4.52 8.67
N ARG A 57 -6.28 -4.85 9.71
CA ARG A 57 -7.73 -4.79 9.65
C ARG A 57 -8.20 -3.34 9.53
N VAL A 58 -8.96 -3.06 8.47
CA VAL A 58 -9.69 -1.80 8.32
C VAL A 58 -10.89 -1.85 9.25
N ARG A 59 -10.87 -1.02 10.28
CA ARG A 59 -12.09 -0.71 11.05
C ARG A 59 -12.65 0.58 10.46
N SER A 60 -13.63 0.49 9.58
CA SER A 60 -14.46 1.65 9.24
C SER A 60 -15.17 2.10 10.52
N SER A 61 -14.77 3.26 11.04
CA SER A 61 -15.63 3.94 12.02
C SER A 61 -16.91 4.30 11.27
N PRO A 62 -18.12 3.96 11.75
CA PRO A 62 -19.27 4.77 11.40
C PRO A 62 -18.88 6.20 11.79
N ALA A 63 -18.92 7.13 10.84
CA ALA A 63 -18.71 8.53 11.16
C ALA A 63 -19.79 8.93 12.18
N GLU A 64 -19.38 9.32 13.39
CA GLU A 64 -20.22 10.17 14.23
C GLU A 64 -20.48 11.45 13.41
N PRO A 65 -21.74 11.86 13.20
CA PRO A 65 -22.04 13.05 12.42
C PRO A 65 -21.49 14.27 13.16
N SER A 66 -20.39 14.84 12.64
CA SER A 66 -19.89 16.12 13.10
C SER A 66 -20.97 17.17 12.87
N VAL A 67 -21.50 17.71 13.96
CA VAL A 67 -22.40 18.86 13.96
C VAL A 67 -21.75 19.97 13.14
N LEU A 68 -22.51 20.48 12.19
CA LEU A 68 -22.16 21.61 11.33
C LEU A 68 -21.92 22.84 12.21
N GLU A 69 -20.71 23.40 12.18
CA GLU A 69 -20.54 24.84 12.37
C GLU A 69 -19.80 25.42 11.16
N GLU A 70 -20.43 26.43 10.59
CA GLU A 70 -20.09 27.15 9.38
C GLU A 70 -18.81 27.96 9.56
N GLY A 71 -17.88 27.90 8.60
CA GLY A 71 -16.90 28.97 8.44
C GLY A 71 -15.57 28.61 7.80
N LEU A 72 -15.43 29.08 6.55
CA LEU A 72 -14.20 29.43 5.85
C LEU A 72 -13.54 28.38 4.93
N VAL A 73 -13.41 28.83 3.68
CA VAL A 73 -12.95 28.14 2.48
C VAL A 73 -11.43 28.27 2.36
N SER A 74 -10.83 27.28 1.66
CA SER A 74 -9.57 27.35 0.91
C SER A 74 -8.32 26.79 1.59
N SER A 75 -8.03 25.52 1.33
CA SER A 75 -6.90 25.12 0.47
C SER A 75 -6.87 23.59 0.31
N VAL A 76 -6.70 23.14 -0.94
CA VAL A 76 -6.62 21.73 -1.33
C VAL A 76 -5.27 21.19 -0.90
N GLU A 77 -5.11 20.82 0.38
CA GLU A 77 -3.89 20.17 0.87
C GLU A 77 -4.23 19.05 1.87
N GLN A 78 -3.95 17.81 1.43
CA GLN A 78 -3.53 16.66 2.23
C GLN A 78 -4.44 16.24 3.41
N ALA A 79 -5.58 15.62 3.08
CA ALA A 79 -6.48 15.01 4.06
C ALA A 79 -6.36 13.47 4.18
N ASN A 80 -5.31 12.83 3.63
CA ASN A 80 -5.14 11.37 3.75
C ASN A 80 -4.11 10.94 4.80
N ASP A 81 -3.14 11.78 5.20
CA ASP A 81 -2.05 11.33 6.09
C ASP A 81 -2.41 11.36 7.59
N LYS A 82 -3.48 12.06 7.98
CA LYS A 82 -3.80 12.27 9.40
C LYS A 82 -4.84 11.31 9.99
N PHE A 83 -5.56 10.57 9.14
CA PHE A 83 -6.74 9.79 9.56
C PHE A 83 -6.41 8.41 10.16
N GLU A 84 -5.21 7.85 9.94
CA GLU A 84 -4.93 6.44 10.29
C GLU A 84 -3.75 6.20 11.25
N ILE A 85 -2.82 7.14 11.41
CA ILE A 85 -1.58 6.88 12.18
C ILE A 85 -1.85 6.64 13.68
N GLN A 86 -2.92 7.21 14.26
CA GLN A 86 -3.29 6.93 15.65
C GLN A 86 -3.85 5.52 15.86
N LYS A 87 -4.36 4.86 14.81
CA LYS A 87 -5.07 3.58 14.93
C LYS A 87 -4.13 2.37 14.92
N PHE A 88 -2.91 2.55 14.45
CA PHE A 88 -1.95 1.46 14.22
C PHE A 88 -0.62 1.64 14.97
N SER A 89 -0.63 2.40 16.05
CA SER A 89 0.54 2.61 16.93
C SER A 89 1.08 1.31 17.56
N PHE A 90 0.30 0.23 17.54
CA PHE A 90 0.72 -1.11 17.95
C PHE A 90 1.66 -1.79 16.94
N LEU A 91 1.74 -1.29 15.70
CA LEU A 91 2.63 -1.84 14.68
C LEU A 91 4.06 -1.32 14.87
N PRO A 92 5.07 -2.18 14.71
CA PRO A 92 6.46 -1.76 14.64
C PRO A 92 6.71 -0.63 13.63
N LYS A 93 7.59 0.32 13.95
CA LYS A 93 7.80 1.51 13.11
C LYS A 93 8.27 1.20 11.68
N PHE A 94 9.02 0.12 11.48
CA PHE A 94 9.51 -0.29 10.16
C PHE A 94 8.37 -0.70 9.22
N ILE A 95 7.19 -1.06 9.75
CA ILE A 95 5.99 -1.39 8.96
C ILE A 95 5.45 -0.13 8.24
N PHE A 96 5.84 1.08 8.66
CA PHE A 96 5.53 2.31 7.92
C PHE A 96 6.54 2.60 6.79
N GLU A 97 7.62 1.84 6.66
CA GLU A 97 8.57 1.99 5.55
C GLU A 97 7.95 1.40 4.29
N ARG A 98 7.65 2.25 3.30
CA ARG A 98 7.03 1.83 2.04
C ARG A 98 8.06 1.19 1.12
N HIS A 99 7.62 0.16 0.38
CA HIS A 99 8.43 -0.53 -0.63
C HIS A 99 9.04 0.46 -1.66
N GLU A 100 10.31 0.28 -2.04
CA GLU A 100 10.99 1.19 -2.98
C GLU A 100 10.36 1.22 -4.38
N GLU A 101 9.59 0.21 -4.78
CA GLU A 101 8.80 0.28 -6.01
C GLU A 101 7.85 1.48 -6.03
N TYR A 102 7.43 1.99 -4.86
CA TYR A 102 6.68 3.24 -4.81
C TYR A 102 7.46 4.45 -5.33
N VAL A 103 8.80 4.43 -5.34
CA VAL A 103 9.61 5.43 -6.03
C VAL A 103 9.31 5.38 -7.53
N TYR A 104 9.35 4.19 -8.12
CA TYR A 104 8.99 3.98 -9.53
C TYR A 104 7.51 4.33 -9.81
N LEU A 105 6.57 3.84 -9.00
CA LEU A 105 5.14 4.09 -9.20
C LEU A 105 4.79 5.58 -9.07
N ARG A 106 5.41 6.30 -8.12
CA ARG A 106 5.25 7.75 -8.00
C ARG A 106 5.83 8.49 -9.20
N LEU A 107 6.97 8.04 -9.72
CA LEU A 107 7.54 8.60 -10.94
C LEU A 107 6.60 8.41 -12.14
N VAL A 108 6.04 7.20 -12.31
CA VAL A 108 5.05 6.93 -13.36
C VAL A 108 3.83 7.82 -13.20
N GLN A 109 3.29 7.94 -11.99
CA GLN A 109 2.15 8.82 -11.68
C GLN A 109 2.45 10.28 -12.03
N ASP A 110 3.64 10.77 -11.68
CA ASP A 110 4.08 12.13 -11.96
C ASP A 110 4.30 12.40 -13.45
N ILE A 111 4.82 11.43 -14.21
CA ILE A 111 4.90 11.54 -15.69
C ILE A 111 3.50 11.58 -16.31
N ILE A 112 2.56 10.80 -15.80
CA ILE A 112 1.17 10.81 -16.30
C ILE A 112 0.50 12.16 -16.04
N LEU A 113 0.72 12.76 -14.87
CA LEU A 113 0.06 14.01 -14.46
C LEU A 113 0.75 15.27 -15.01
N ASN A 114 2.08 15.29 -15.01
CA ASN A 114 2.89 16.49 -15.27
C ASN A 114 3.89 16.31 -16.42
N GLY A 115 3.90 15.16 -17.09
CA GLY A 115 4.84 14.88 -18.19
C GLY A 115 4.58 15.78 -19.40
N TYR A 116 5.65 16.15 -20.09
CA TYR A 116 5.55 16.92 -21.33
C TYR A 116 5.31 15.98 -22.51
N GLN A 117 4.26 16.26 -23.28
CA GLN A 117 3.97 15.51 -24.50
C GLN A 117 5.00 15.84 -25.58
N LYS A 118 5.66 14.81 -26.11
CA LYS A 118 6.69 14.93 -27.13
C LYS A 118 6.50 13.88 -28.20
N GLU A 119 6.50 14.33 -29.45
CA GLU A 119 6.53 13.45 -30.61
C GLU A 119 7.87 12.71 -30.67
N ASP A 120 7.82 11.43 -31.01
CA ASP A 120 8.97 10.54 -31.02
C ASP A 120 9.18 9.90 -32.39
N ARG A 121 10.34 9.25 -32.59
CA ARG A 121 10.69 8.62 -33.88
C ARG A 121 9.76 7.48 -34.30
N THR A 122 8.93 6.97 -33.38
CA THR A 122 7.97 5.90 -33.68
C THR A 122 6.63 6.43 -34.18
N GLY A 123 6.35 7.73 -34.01
CA GLY A 123 5.08 8.35 -34.37
C GLY A 123 3.95 8.09 -33.38
N THR A 124 4.27 7.56 -32.19
CA THR A 124 3.26 7.32 -31.13
C THR A 124 3.18 8.51 -30.18
N GLY A 125 4.29 9.23 -30.01
CA GLY A 125 4.42 10.26 -28.99
C GLY A 125 4.61 9.68 -27.59
N THR A 126 5.13 10.50 -26.68
CA THR A 126 5.41 10.11 -25.28
C THR A 126 5.14 11.26 -24.32
N LEU A 127 4.73 10.93 -23.09
CA LEU A 127 4.83 11.83 -21.94
C LEU A 127 6.19 11.63 -21.30
N SER A 128 6.95 12.71 -21.12
CA SER A 128 8.33 12.62 -20.63
C SER A 128 8.63 13.65 -19.54
N LYS A 129 9.53 13.27 -18.63
CA LYS A 129 10.11 14.14 -17.61
C LYS A 129 11.62 13.88 -17.57
N PHE A 130 12.42 14.94 -17.44
CA PHE A 130 13.88 14.85 -17.49
C PHE A 130 14.47 14.93 -16.07
N GLY A 131 15.44 14.06 -15.77
CA GLY A 131 16.25 14.13 -14.54
C GLY A 131 15.49 13.76 -13.25
N CYS A 132 14.96 12.54 -13.17
CA CYS A 132 14.32 12.01 -11.96
C CYS A 132 15.23 10.98 -11.26
N GLN A 133 15.17 10.93 -9.93
CA GLN A 133 15.89 9.97 -9.09
C GLN A 133 14.91 9.36 -8.08
#